data_AF-A0A1B8QSC5-F1
#
_entry.id   AF-A0A1B8QSC5-F1
#
_cell.length_a   1.000
_cell.length_b   1.000
_cell.length_c   1.000
_cell.angle_alpha   90.00
_cell.angle_beta   90.00
_cell.angle_gamma   90.00
#
_symmetry.space_group_name_H-M   'P 1'
#
loop_
_entity.id
_entity.type
_entity.pdbx_description
1 polymer ?
#
loop_
_entity_poly.entity_id
_entity_poly.type
_entity_poly.pdbx_seq_one_letter_code
_entity_poly.pdbx_strand_id
1 'polypeptide(L)'
;MTKSNLPNPNLLLANAPDAVAKSDDDFNWERAIVSQNYAELKSKIGRPISDNPKQAVSIRFDSDIVEYFKSKGKGWQTAMNDALREYIATH
;
A
#
# COMPACT_ATOMS: atom_id res chain seq x y z
N MET A 1 -32.32 25.06 -20.90
CA MET A 1 -31.06 25.33 -20.18
C MET A 1 -31.36 25.26 -18.68
N THR A 2 -30.94 24.17 -18.07
CA THR A 2 -31.25 23.72 -16.72
C THR A 2 -30.52 24.58 -15.68
N LYS A 3 -31.26 25.23 -14.77
CA LYS A 3 -30.66 25.97 -13.65
C LYS A 3 -30.48 25.01 -12.48
N SER A 4 -29.21 24.78 -12.14
CA SER A 4 -28.72 23.96 -11.04
C SER A 4 -29.37 24.33 -9.70
N ASN A 5 -30.10 23.40 -9.10
CA ASN A 5 -30.58 23.51 -7.72
C ASN A 5 -29.48 22.98 -6.78
N LEU A 6 -28.50 23.81 -6.47
CA LEU A 6 -27.50 23.49 -5.45
C LEU A 6 -28.12 23.72 -4.06
N PRO A 7 -28.00 22.78 -3.11
CA PRO A 7 -28.48 22.99 -1.75
C PRO A 7 -27.76 24.18 -1.13
N ASN A 8 -28.53 25.05 -0.46
CA ASN A 8 -28.03 26.26 0.17
C ASN A 8 -26.96 25.88 1.24
N PRO A 9 -25.70 26.31 1.09
CA PRO A 9 -24.59 25.88 1.96
C PRO A 9 -24.81 26.24 3.43
N ASN A 10 -25.63 27.25 3.72
CA ASN A 10 -25.98 27.62 5.09
C ASN A 10 -26.84 26.57 5.82
N LEU A 11 -27.54 25.69 5.08
CA LEU A 11 -28.32 24.60 5.68
C LEU A 11 -27.44 23.43 6.15
N LEU A 12 -26.27 23.26 5.54
CA LEU A 12 -25.32 22.18 5.90
C LEU A 12 -24.56 22.49 7.19
N LEU A 13 -24.41 23.77 7.53
CA LEU A 13 -23.73 24.21 8.74
C LEU A 13 -24.63 24.22 9.97
N ALA A 14 -25.95 24.42 9.79
CA ALA A 14 -26.92 24.48 10.88
C ALA A 14 -27.12 23.15 11.65
N ASN A 15 -26.75 22.02 11.03
CA ASN A 15 -26.82 20.69 11.65
C ASN A 15 -25.43 20.10 11.95
N ALA A 16 -24.35 20.86 11.71
CA ALA A 16 -23.03 20.43 12.15
C ALA A 16 -22.99 20.51 13.68
N PRO A 17 -22.53 19.46 14.39
CA PRO A 17 -22.36 19.58 15.83
C PRO A 17 -21.38 20.73 16.11
N ASP A 18 -21.77 21.67 16.99
CA ASP A 18 -20.97 22.84 17.37
C ASP A 18 -19.56 22.48 17.87
N ALA A 19 -19.39 21.22 18.30
CA ALA A 19 -18.10 20.57 18.44
C ALA A 19 -18.17 19.13 17.94
N VAL A 20 -17.31 18.76 16.99
CA VAL A 20 -16.81 17.39 16.92
C VAL A 20 -16.04 17.17 18.21
N ALA A 21 -16.45 16.18 19.02
CA ALA A 21 -15.67 15.75 20.17
C ALA A 21 -14.28 15.34 19.65
N LYS A 22 -13.32 16.26 19.79
CA LYS A 22 -11.91 15.94 19.62
C LYS A 22 -11.49 15.19 20.87
N SER A 23 -11.83 13.91 20.96
CA SER A 23 -10.93 13.03 21.67
C SER A 23 -9.73 12.84 20.74
N ASP A 24 -8.78 13.77 20.83
CA ASP A 24 -7.44 13.62 20.24
C ASP A 24 -6.67 12.46 20.91
N ASP A 25 -7.32 11.71 21.82
CA ASP A 25 -6.77 10.59 22.60
C ASP A 25 -6.34 9.37 21.77
N ASP A 26 -6.90 9.18 20.57
CA ASP A 26 -6.48 8.09 19.68
C ASP A 26 -5.18 8.41 18.91
N PHE A 27 -4.78 9.69 18.88
CA PHE A 27 -3.59 10.11 18.16
C PHE A 27 -2.41 10.22 19.12
N ASN A 28 -1.52 9.22 19.07
CA ASN A 28 -0.30 9.23 19.87
C ASN A 28 0.70 10.26 19.33
N TRP A 29 0.69 11.46 19.93
CA TRP A 29 1.60 12.56 19.58
C TRP A 29 3.08 12.24 19.84
N GLU A 30 3.37 11.29 20.75
CA GLU A 30 4.75 10.86 21.04
C GLU A 30 5.37 10.05 19.88
N ARG A 31 4.54 9.45 19.01
CA ARG A 31 4.98 8.68 17.83
C ARG A 31 4.80 9.45 16.51
N ALA A 32 4.41 10.71 16.58
CA ALA A 32 4.25 11.54 15.40
C ALA A 32 5.61 11.86 14.76
N ILE A 33 5.74 11.60 13.46
CA ILE A 33 6.90 12.03 12.69
C ILE A 33 6.63 13.46 12.21
N VAL A 34 7.29 14.45 12.83
CA VAL A 34 7.19 15.86 12.46
C VAL A 34 8.45 16.29 11.70
N SER A 35 8.28 16.95 10.56
CA SER A 35 9.37 17.55 9.78
C SER A 35 8.91 18.86 9.16
N GLN A 36 9.78 19.87 9.13
CA GLN A 36 9.56 21.14 8.43
C GLN A 36 9.77 21.01 6.91
N ASN A 37 10.39 19.90 6.48
CA ASN A 37 10.69 19.61 5.09
C ASN A 37 9.85 18.42 4.60
N TYR A 38 9.02 18.67 3.59
CA TYR A 38 8.14 17.66 2.99
C TYR A 38 8.91 16.48 2.37
N ALA A 39 10.09 16.72 1.79
CA ALA A 39 10.91 15.66 1.19
C ALA A 39 11.42 14.69 2.26
N GLU A 40 11.88 15.20 3.41
CA GLU A 40 12.31 14.39 4.54
C GLU A 40 11.15 13.61 5.16
N LEU A 41 9.98 14.24 5.31
CA LEU A 41 8.78 13.57 5.81
C LEU A 41 8.38 12.39 4.93
N LYS A 42 8.41 12.58 3.61
CA LYS A 42 8.10 11.54 2.62
C LYS A 42 9.08 10.36 2.67
N SER A 43 10.36 10.59 3.00
CA SER A 43 11.33 9.50 3.16
C SER A 43 11.13 8.69 4.44
N LYS A 44 10.56 9.30 5.49
CA LYS A 44 10.31 8.67 6.79
C LYS A 44 8.95 7.97 6.88
N ILE A 45 8.03 8.29 5.97
CA ILE A 45 6.69 7.70 5.90
C ILE A 45 6.67 6.60 4.84
N GLY A 46 6.39 5.36 5.24
CA GLY A 46 6.17 4.22 4.33
C GLY A 46 7.00 2.98 4.68
N ARG A 47 6.81 1.91 3.91
CA ARG A 47 7.67 0.72 4.02
C ARG A 47 9.08 1.11 3.55
N PRO A 48 10.14 0.78 4.31
CA PRO A 48 11.51 1.04 3.86
C PRO A 48 11.72 0.45 2.47
N ILE A 49 12.31 1.25 1.59
CA ILE A 49 12.69 0.82 0.25
C ILE A 49 13.74 -0.28 0.44
N SER A 50 13.44 -1.48 -0.07
CA SER A 50 14.41 -2.58 -0.05
C SER A 50 15.58 -2.21 -0.96
N ASP A 51 16.82 -2.34 -0.48
CA ASP A 51 18.02 -2.08 -1.29
C ASP A 51 18.09 -2.99 -2.53
N ASN A 52 17.50 -4.19 -2.44
CA ASN A 52 17.37 -5.11 -3.56
C ASN A 52 15.89 -5.54 -3.73
N PRO A 53 15.07 -4.76 -4.46
CA PRO A 53 13.69 -5.12 -4.72
C PRO A 53 13.59 -6.24 -5.75
N LYS A 54 12.53 -7.06 -5.65
CA LYS A 54 12.21 -8.06 -6.68
C LYS A 54 11.98 -7.34 -8.01
N GLN A 55 12.69 -7.76 -9.06
CA GLN A 55 12.51 -7.23 -10.41
C GLN A 55 11.31 -7.90 -11.08
N ALA A 56 10.36 -7.10 -11.56
CA ALA A 56 9.22 -7.60 -12.31
C ALA A 56 9.64 -7.82 -13.77
N VAL A 57 9.90 -9.08 -14.14
CA VAL A 57 10.28 -9.46 -15.51
C VAL A 57 9.18 -10.34 -16.11
N SER A 58 8.87 -10.11 -17.39
CA SER A 58 7.97 -10.96 -18.16
C SER A 58 8.77 -12.07 -18.84
N ILE A 59 8.69 -13.30 -18.31
CA ILE A 59 9.37 -14.49 -18.83
C ILE A 59 8.31 -15.54 -19.15
N ARG A 60 8.52 -16.28 -20.24
CA ARG A 60 7.70 -17.45 -20.58
C ARG A 60 8.28 -18.69 -19.92
N PHE A 61 7.43 -19.44 -19.23
CA PHE A 61 7.73 -20.76 -18.68
C PHE A 61 6.89 -21.81 -19.41
N ASP A 62 7.38 -23.05 -19.44
CA ASP A 62 6.60 -24.17 -19.93
C ASP A 62 5.36 -24.39 -19.06
N SER A 63 4.29 -24.90 -19.68
CA SER A 63 2.97 -24.99 -19.04
C SER A 63 2.95 -25.98 -17.87
N ASP A 64 3.66 -27.10 -18.02
CA ASP A 64 3.81 -28.15 -17.01
C ASP A 64 4.47 -27.64 -15.71
N ILE A 65 5.50 -26.81 -15.84
CA ILE A 65 6.19 -26.17 -14.71
C ILE A 65 5.20 -25.26 -13.95
N VAL A 66 4.47 -24.42 -14.67
CA VAL A 66 3.51 -23.49 -14.07
C VAL A 66 2.37 -24.26 -13.38
N GLU A 67 1.87 -25.32 -13.98
CA GLU A 67 0.84 -26.19 -13.42
C GLU A 67 1.31 -26.90 -12.15
N TYR A 68 2.54 -27.46 -12.18
CA TYR A 68 3.15 -28.09 -11.01
C TYR A 68 3.19 -27.12 -9.82
N PHE A 69 3.72 -25.90 -10.01
CA PHE A 69 3.79 -24.94 -8.91
C PHE A 69 2.40 -24.47 -8.47
N LYS A 70 1.48 -24.16 -9.41
CA LYS A 70 0.10 -23.76 -9.07
C LYS A 70 -0.62 -24.81 -8.23
N SER A 71 -0.38 -26.10 -8.47
CA SER A 71 -0.99 -27.19 -7.69
C SER A 71 -0.57 -27.18 -6.21
N LYS A 72 0.57 -26.57 -5.86
CA LYS A 72 1.01 -26.37 -4.46
C LYS A 72 0.20 -25.32 -3.70
N GLY A 73 -0.66 -24.56 -4.38
CA GLY A 73 -1.59 -23.61 -3.78
C GLY A 73 -1.02 -22.20 -3.59
N LYS A 74 -1.46 -21.52 -2.52
CA LYS A 74 -1.11 -20.12 -2.26
C LYS A 74 0.40 -19.95 -2.10
N GLY A 75 0.97 -18.98 -2.80
CA GLY A 75 2.42 -18.70 -2.74
C GLY A 75 3.26 -19.50 -3.73
N TRP A 76 2.65 -20.17 -4.72
CA TRP A 76 3.36 -20.93 -5.75
C TRP A 76 4.44 -20.14 -6.49
N GLN A 77 4.26 -18.82 -6.70
CA GLN A 77 5.29 -17.96 -7.30
C GLN A 77 6.51 -17.79 -6.39
N THR A 78 6.31 -17.73 -5.07
CA THR A 78 7.42 -17.70 -4.09
C THR A 78 8.17 -19.03 -4.12
N ALA A 79 7.45 -20.15 -4.11
CA ALA A 79 8.06 -21.48 -4.22
C ALA A 79 8.88 -21.64 -5.53
N MET A 80 8.37 -21.12 -6.64
CA MET A 80 9.10 -21.12 -7.92
C MET A 80 10.36 -20.24 -7.84
N ASN A 81 10.27 -19.06 -7.23
CA ASN A 81 11.43 -18.21 -7.00
C ASN A 81 12.49 -18.88 -6.11
N ASP A 82 12.08 -19.60 -5.08
CA ASP A 82 13.00 -20.27 -4.16
C ASP A 82 13.72 -21.45 -4.84
N ALA A 83 13.02 -22.20 -5.69
CA ALA A 83 13.64 -23.24 -6.53
C ALA A 83 14.71 -22.65 -7.47
N LEU A 84 14.47 -21.47 -8.06
CA LEU A 84 15.47 -20.78 -8.88
C LEU A 84 16.68 -20.33 -8.05
N ARG A 85 16.47 -19.88 -6.80
CA ARG A 85 17.56 -19.53 -5.88
C ARG A 85 18.42 -20.74 -5.54
N GLU A 86 17.79 -21.88 -5.25
CA GLU A 86 18.47 -23.13 -4.95
C GLU A 86 19.32 -23.61 -6.14
N TYR A 87 18.77 -23.52 -7.36
CA TYR A 87 19.50 -23.85 -8.58
C TYR A 87 20.79 -23.02 -8.72
N ILE A 88 20.70 -21.70 -8.51
CA ILE A 88 21.84 -20.76 -8.55
C ILE A 88 22.85 -21.04 -7.43
N ALA A 89 22.40 -21.49 -6.26
CA ALA A 89 23.31 -21.79 -5.15
C ALA A 89 24.11 -23.08 -5.36
N THR A 90 23.60 -23.99 -6.19
CA THR A 90 24.16 -25.34 -6.40
C THR A 90 25.03 -25.43 -7.65
N HIS A 91 24.93 -24.49 -8.59
CA HIS A 91 25.65 -24.46 -9.86
C HIS A 91 26.48 -23.19 -10.00
#